data_AF-A0A2A9DUJ0-F1
#
_entry.id   AF-A0A2A9DUJ0-F1
#
_cell.length_a   1.000
_cell.length_b   1.000
_cell.length_c   1.000
_cell.angle_alpha   90.00
_cell.angle_beta   90.00
_cell.angle_gamma   90.00
#
_symmetry.space_group_name_H-M   'P 1'
#
loop_
_entity.id
_entity.type
_entity.pdbx_description
1 polymer ?
#
loop_
_entity_poly.entity_id
_entity_poly.type
_entity_poly.pdbx_seq_one_letter_code
_entity_poly.pdbx_strand_id
1 'polypeptide(L)'
;MDMPIFPEPSYSSVPQIAQGYAAYLPEDSSRPNMVRHLTGYEAFVTLCAELGTDPRSLASDIGACASHIRGQGDEIRSRGLENSAAVFLGNVLVQQREDAHWIQYGSEFPSAGTRRQRYEVLELLNLLTQSDEPTFRTCLEKIKEWISYSA
;
A
#
# COMPACT_ATOMS: atom_id res chain seq x y z
N MET A 1 4.17 12.27 -23.25
CA MET A 1 3.13 11.52 -22.52
C MET A 1 3.71 11.25 -21.15
N ASP A 2 3.08 11.74 -20.08
CA ASP A 2 3.49 11.41 -18.72
C ASP A 2 3.20 9.92 -18.48
N MET A 3 4.21 9.13 -18.14
CA MET A 3 4.00 7.71 -17.81
C MET A 3 3.35 7.60 -16.43
N PRO A 4 2.36 6.72 -16.25
CA PRO A 4 1.71 6.54 -14.96
C PRO A 4 2.71 6.03 -13.91
N ILE A 5 2.53 6.40 -12.64
CA ILE A 5 3.37 5.96 -11.52
C ILE A 5 3.20 4.45 -11.29
N PHE A 6 1.95 3.99 -11.32
CA PHE A 6 1.58 2.57 -11.25
C PHE A 6 1.01 2.12 -12.61
N PRO A 7 1.50 1.00 -13.19
CA PRO A 7 1.10 0.59 -14.53
C PRO A 7 -0.31 -0.03 -14.60
N GLU A 8 -0.86 -0.51 -13.49
CA GLU A 8 -2.18 -1.17 -13.47
C GLU A 8 -3.37 -0.19 -13.57
N PRO A 9 -4.53 -0.65 -14.08
CA PRO A 9 -5.76 0.13 -14.04
C PRO A 9 -6.09 0.60 -12.63
N SER A 10 -6.39 1.89 -12.50
CA SER A 10 -6.70 2.52 -11.22
C SER A 10 -8.16 2.32 -10.82
N TYR A 11 -8.40 2.06 -9.54
CA TYR A 11 -9.73 1.96 -8.95
C TYR A 11 -9.90 3.02 -7.85
N SER A 12 -11.10 3.56 -7.71
CA SER A 12 -11.42 4.53 -6.64
C SER A 12 -11.82 3.86 -5.32
N SER A 13 -12.07 2.56 -5.34
CA SER A 13 -12.47 1.79 -4.17
C SER A 13 -12.12 0.31 -4.31
N VAL A 14 -12.08 -0.38 -3.18
CA VAL A 14 -11.89 -1.83 -3.08
C VAL A 14 -13.25 -2.46 -2.78
N PRO A 15 -13.66 -3.54 -3.48
CA PRO A 15 -14.87 -4.26 -3.13
C PRO A 15 -14.83 -4.74 -1.68
N GLN A 16 -15.85 -4.39 -0.90
CA GLN A 16 -15.94 -4.78 0.50
C GLN A 16 -16.33 -6.25 0.65
N ILE A 17 -15.54 -6.99 1.41
CA ILE A 17 -15.88 -8.35 1.83
C ILE A 17 -16.65 -8.23 3.14
N ALA A 18 -17.93 -8.62 3.11
CA ALA A 18 -18.78 -8.61 4.29
C ALA A 18 -18.19 -9.52 5.40
N GLN A 19 -18.10 -9.01 6.62
CA GLN A 19 -17.73 -9.83 7.78
C GLN A 19 -18.91 -10.75 8.13
N GLY A 20 -18.67 -12.07 8.22
CA GLY A 20 -19.63 -13.01 8.84
C GLY A 20 -20.49 -13.90 7.93
N TYR A 21 -20.18 -14.07 6.63
CA TYR A 21 -20.84 -15.10 5.81
C TYR A 21 -19.82 -15.92 5.02
N ALA A 22 -19.65 -17.19 5.38
CA ALA A 22 -19.07 -18.19 4.50
C ALA A 22 -20.15 -18.66 3.52
N ALA A 23 -20.41 -17.87 2.49
CA ALA A 23 -21.16 -18.37 1.34
C ALA A 23 -20.18 -19.21 0.51
N TYR A 24 -20.36 -20.54 0.47
CA TYR A 24 -19.73 -21.39 -0.53
C TYR A 24 -20.31 -20.98 -1.89
N LEU A 25 -19.68 -20.00 -2.52
CA LEU A 25 -20.03 -19.60 -3.87
C LEU A 25 -19.54 -20.69 -4.84
N PRO A 26 -20.37 -21.15 -5.79
CA PRO A 26 -19.91 -22.00 -6.87
C PRO A 26 -18.79 -21.29 -7.64
N GLU A 27 -17.80 -22.04 -8.13
CA GLU A 27 -16.52 -21.58 -8.71
C GLU A 27 -16.64 -20.53 -9.83
N ASP A 28 -17.85 -20.25 -10.32
CA ASP A 28 -18.16 -19.33 -11.41
C ASP A 28 -18.60 -17.93 -10.94
N SER A 29 -18.55 -17.63 -9.63
CA SER A 29 -18.61 -16.24 -9.19
C SER A 29 -17.33 -15.54 -9.61
N SER A 30 -17.38 -14.88 -10.77
CA SER A 30 -16.41 -13.91 -11.31
C SER A 30 -15.50 -13.41 -10.20
N ARG A 31 -14.23 -13.87 -10.20
CA ARG A 31 -13.25 -13.49 -9.15
C ARG A 31 -13.39 -11.98 -8.93
N PRO A 32 -13.63 -11.51 -7.69
CA PRO A 32 -13.73 -10.07 -7.46
C PRO A 32 -12.49 -9.42 -8.09
N ASN A 33 -12.70 -8.40 -8.91
CA ASN A 33 -11.62 -7.73 -9.64
C ASN A 33 -10.50 -7.45 -8.66
N MET A 34 -9.35 -8.09 -8.87
CA MET A 34 -8.21 -7.94 -7.99
C MET A 34 -7.70 -6.51 -8.16
N VAL A 35 -8.06 -5.63 -7.23
CA VAL A 35 -7.67 -4.22 -7.26
C VAL A 35 -6.18 -4.16 -6.97
N ARG A 36 -5.39 -3.88 -8.01
CA ARG A 36 -3.93 -3.76 -7.88
C ARG A 36 -3.43 -2.33 -7.70
N HIS A 37 -4.25 -1.35 -8.08
CA HIS A 37 -3.93 0.06 -7.99
C HIS A 37 -5.16 0.84 -7.50
N LEU A 38 -5.00 1.51 -6.36
CA LEU A 38 -6.02 2.34 -5.70
C LEU A 38 -5.64 3.82 -5.83
N THR A 39 -6.59 4.68 -6.23
CA THR A 39 -6.40 6.15 -6.29
C THR A 39 -6.53 6.80 -4.92
N GLY A 40 -6.24 8.10 -4.79
CA GLY A 40 -6.33 8.83 -3.52
C GLY A 40 -4.97 9.13 -2.86
N TYR A 41 -3.87 8.84 -3.57
CA TYR A 41 -2.50 9.10 -3.14
C TYR A 41 -1.90 10.39 -3.73
N GLU A 42 -2.68 11.18 -4.47
CA GLU A 42 -2.21 12.32 -5.25
C GLU A 42 -1.67 13.46 -4.36
N ALA A 43 -2.24 13.63 -3.17
CA ALA A 43 -1.76 14.61 -2.20
C ALA A 43 -0.37 14.25 -1.66
N PHE A 44 -0.09 12.96 -1.45
CA PHE A 44 1.24 12.48 -1.09
C PHE A 44 2.25 12.63 -2.24
N VAL A 45 1.83 12.37 -3.48
CA VAL A 45 2.66 12.62 -4.68
C VAL A 45 3.02 14.10 -4.80
N THR A 46 2.09 15.00 -4.49
CA THR A 46 2.35 16.45 -4.47
C THR A 46 3.41 16.80 -3.43
N LEU A 47 3.32 16.23 -2.22
CA LEU A 47 4.36 16.37 -1.19
C LEU A 47 5.73 15.87 -1.70
N CYS A 48 5.79 14.68 -2.30
CA CYS A 48 7.05 14.16 -2.86
C CYS A 48 7.65 15.14 -3.87
N ALA A 49 6.84 15.70 -4.78
CA ALA A 49 7.29 16.65 -5.77
C ALA A 49 7.79 17.98 -5.15
N GLU A 50 7.10 18.51 -4.14
CA GLU A 50 7.55 19.69 -3.38
C GLU A 50 8.90 19.48 -2.70
N LEU A 51 9.16 18.24 -2.24
CA LEU A 51 10.42 17.83 -1.64
C LEU A 51 11.49 17.42 -2.67
N GLY A 52 11.21 17.57 -3.97
CA GLY A 52 12.13 17.20 -5.06
C GLY A 52 12.36 15.69 -5.19
N THR A 53 11.51 14.85 -4.58
CA THR A 53 11.58 13.40 -4.67
C THR A 53 10.69 12.91 -5.81
N ASP A 54 11.25 12.11 -6.72
CA ASP A 54 10.49 11.48 -7.79
C ASP A 54 9.60 10.34 -7.24
N PRO A 55 8.26 10.43 -7.32
CA PRO A 55 7.37 9.38 -6.84
C PRO A 55 7.56 8.04 -7.57
N ARG A 56 8.02 8.05 -8.82
CA ARG A 56 8.24 6.81 -9.59
C ARG A 56 9.39 5.99 -9.01
N SER A 57 10.43 6.67 -8.57
CA SER A 57 11.56 6.05 -7.87
C SER A 57 11.10 5.38 -6.57
N LEU A 58 10.22 6.02 -5.80
CA LEU A 58 9.62 5.43 -4.60
C LEU A 58 8.69 4.25 -4.91
N ALA A 59 7.91 4.31 -5.99
CA ALA A 59 7.03 3.21 -6.40
C ALA A 59 7.81 1.95 -6.79
N SER A 60 9.01 2.12 -7.37
CA SER A 60 9.88 1.02 -7.78
C SER A 60 10.73 0.38 -6.69
N ASP A 61 10.82 0.99 -5.50
CA ASP A 61 11.69 0.53 -4.41
C ASP A 61 11.03 0.72 -3.04
N ILE A 62 10.65 -0.41 -2.42
CA ILE A 62 10.04 -0.42 -1.08
C ILE A 62 10.96 0.15 0.01
N GLY A 63 12.28 -0.03 -0.12
CA GLY A 63 13.26 0.54 0.79
C GLY A 63 13.30 2.05 0.69
N ALA A 64 13.39 2.57 -0.54
CA ALA A 64 13.34 4.01 -0.78
C ALA A 64 12.02 4.63 -0.29
N CYS A 65 10.88 3.98 -0.59
CA CYS A 65 9.57 4.38 -0.12
C CYS A 65 9.49 4.44 1.42
N ALA A 66 9.87 3.35 2.10
CA ALA A 66 9.82 3.28 3.56
C ALA A 66 10.74 4.30 4.23
N SER A 67 11.96 4.50 3.70
CA SER A 67 12.89 5.52 4.19
C SER A 67 12.37 6.94 3.98
N HIS A 68 11.74 7.22 2.83
CA HIS A 68 11.11 8.53 2.57
C HIS A 68 9.95 8.78 3.54
N ILE A 69 9.03 7.83 3.68
CA ILE A 69 7.90 7.92 4.63
C ILE A 69 8.39 8.19 6.05
N ARG A 70 9.41 7.44 6.51
CA ARG A 70 10.02 7.65 7.83
C ARG A 70 10.59 9.06 7.98
N GLY A 71 11.35 9.52 6.97
CA GLY A 71 11.97 10.85 6.99
C GLY A 71 10.96 12.01 6.95
N GLN A 72 9.77 11.79 6.37
CA GLN A 72 8.72 12.80 6.22
C GLN A 72 7.55 12.61 7.20
N GLY A 73 7.69 11.75 8.22
CA GLY A 73 6.59 11.38 9.11
C GLY A 73 5.88 12.57 9.77
N ASP A 74 6.63 13.60 10.19
CA ASP A 74 6.06 14.80 10.79
C ASP A 74 5.31 15.68 9.78
N GLU A 75 5.80 15.77 8.54
CA GLU A 75 5.16 16.54 7.46
C GLU A 75 3.89 15.85 6.95
N ILE A 76 3.90 14.52 6.86
CA ILE A 76 2.71 13.72 6.55
C ILE A 76 1.61 14.00 7.58
N ARG A 77 1.97 13.98 8.87
CA ARG A 77 1.03 14.20 9.97
C ARG A 77 0.53 15.64 10.05
N SER A 78 1.42 16.63 9.92
CA SER A 78 1.07 18.04 10.02
C SER A 78 0.08 18.48 8.94
N ARG A 79 0.11 17.82 7.78
CA ARG A 79 -0.76 18.08 6.62
C ARG A 79 -1.98 17.14 6.51
N GLY A 80 -2.13 16.16 7.41
CA GLY A 80 -3.24 15.21 7.36
C GLY A 80 -3.19 14.26 6.14
N LEU A 81 -1.99 13.88 5.71
CA LEU A 81 -1.74 13.10 4.49
C LEU A 81 -1.68 11.59 4.72
N GLU A 82 -1.99 11.10 5.93
CA GLU A 82 -1.82 9.71 6.33
C GLU A 82 -2.53 8.73 5.38
N ASN A 83 -3.79 9.01 5.05
CA ASN A 83 -4.54 8.16 4.11
C ASN A 83 -3.90 8.14 2.73
N SER A 84 -3.47 9.29 2.21
CA SER A 84 -2.84 9.38 0.88
C SER A 84 -1.47 8.69 0.83
N ALA A 85 -0.67 8.81 1.90
CA ALA A 85 0.61 8.13 2.04
C ALA A 85 0.41 6.62 2.20
N ALA A 86 -0.63 6.19 2.93
CA ALA A 86 -0.99 4.78 3.05
C ALA A 86 -1.44 4.20 1.70
N VAL A 87 -2.29 4.89 0.93
CA VAL A 87 -2.65 4.42 -0.42
C VAL A 87 -1.39 4.28 -1.29
N PHE A 88 -0.47 5.25 -1.26
CA PHE A 88 0.80 5.13 -1.99
C PHE A 88 1.60 3.89 -1.57
N LEU A 89 1.83 3.73 -0.26
CA LEU A 89 2.56 2.60 0.31
C LEU A 89 1.94 1.25 -0.07
N GLY A 90 0.61 1.13 0.00
CA GLY A 90 -0.09 -0.09 -0.37
C GLY A 90 0.02 -0.39 -1.87
N ASN A 91 -0.04 0.62 -2.74
CA ASN A 91 0.21 0.44 -4.17
C ASN A 91 1.65 -0.04 -4.43
N VAL A 92 2.66 0.48 -3.71
CA VAL A 92 4.04 -0.02 -3.77
C VAL A 92 4.09 -1.50 -3.39
N LEU A 93 3.49 -1.89 -2.26
CA LEU A 93 3.46 -3.29 -1.82
C LEU A 93 2.83 -4.22 -2.86
N VAL A 94 1.71 -3.80 -3.45
CA VAL A 94 1.00 -4.59 -4.45
C VAL A 94 1.77 -4.66 -5.77
N GLN A 95 2.42 -3.58 -6.19
CA GLN A 95 3.24 -3.57 -7.39
C GLN A 95 4.45 -4.51 -7.27
N GLN A 96 5.10 -4.53 -6.10
CA GLN A 96 6.30 -5.33 -5.84
C GLN A 96 6.02 -6.84 -5.77
N ARG A 97 4.75 -7.26 -5.66
CA ARG A 97 4.37 -8.67 -5.51
C ARG A 97 3.19 -9.03 -6.41
N GLU A 98 3.42 -9.91 -7.38
CA GLU A 98 2.47 -10.21 -8.47
C GLU A 98 1.13 -10.80 -7.99
N ASP A 99 1.12 -11.60 -6.92
CA ASP A 99 -0.11 -12.20 -6.36
C ASP A 99 -0.81 -11.31 -5.30
N ALA A 100 -0.24 -10.14 -4.99
CA ALA A 100 -0.82 -9.19 -4.06
C ALA A 100 -1.93 -8.34 -4.70
N HIS A 101 -2.85 -7.87 -3.87
CA HIS A 101 -3.93 -6.96 -4.22
C HIS A 101 -4.44 -6.23 -2.97
N TRP A 102 -5.23 -5.19 -3.19
CA TRP A 102 -5.99 -4.53 -2.15
C TRP A 102 -7.17 -5.37 -1.69
N ILE A 103 -7.42 -5.38 -0.39
CA ILE A 103 -8.47 -6.16 0.26
C ILE A 103 -9.14 -5.28 1.31
N GLN A 104 -10.47 -5.22 1.33
CA GLN A 104 -11.21 -4.46 2.34
C GLN A 104 -12.21 -5.36 3.06
N TYR A 105 -12.09 -5.44 4.39
CA TYR A 105 -13.06 -6.12 5.25
C TYR A 105 -13.95 -5.11 5.95
N GLY A 106 -15.26 -5.27 5.80
CA GLY A 106 -16.21 -4.31 6.37
C GLY A 106 -15.94 -2.88 5.91
N SER A 107 -16.05 -1.92 6.84
CA SER A 107 -15.86 -0.49 6.59
C SER A 107 -14.47 0.04 6.94
N GLU A 108 -13.52 -0.85 7.24
CA GLU A 108 -12.16 -0.45 7.62
C GLU A 108 -11.37 0.07 6.41
N PHE A 109 -10.24 0.73 6.68
CA PHE A 109 -9.32 1.14 5.64
C PHE A 109 -8.76 -0.10 4.92
N PRO A 110 -8.64 -0.12 3.59
CA PRO A 110 -8.17 -1.30 2.87
C PRO A 110 -6.76 -1.74 3.29
N SER A 111 -6.55 -3.05 3.37
CA SER A 111 -5.25 -3.69 3.57
C SER A 111 -4.62 -4.05 2.22
N ALA A 112 -3.29 -4.20 2.17
CA ALA A 112 -2.57 -4.64 0.97
C ALA A 112 -1.88 -5.98 1.24
N GLY A 113 -2.05 -6.96 0.34
CA GLY A 113 -1.29 -8.20 0.42
C GLY A 113 -1.91 -9.37 -0.34
N THR A 114 -1.62 -10.58 0.10
CA THR A 114 -2.11 -11.82 -0.51
C THR A 114 -3.26 -12.43 0.29
N ARG A 115 -3.71 -13.61 -0.13
CA ARG A 115 -4.64 -14.42 0.67
C ARG A 115 -4.02 -14.94 1.97
N ARG A 116 -2.68 -15.09 2.03
CA ARG A 116 -1.97 -15.69 3.17
C ARG A 116 -1.47 -14.65 4.18
N GLN A 117 -1.04 -13.49 3.69
CA GLN A 117 -0.46 -12.44 4.52
C GLN A 117 -0.84 -11.06 3.97
N ARG A 118 -1.20 -10.16 4.88
CA ARG A 118 -1.70 -8.81 4.57
C ARG A 118 -1.07 -7.80 5.51
N TYR A 119 -0.99 -6.57 5.04
CA TYR A 119 -0.58 -5.41 5.81
C TYR A 119 -1.75 -4.46 5.96
N GLU A 120 -2.11 -4.16 7.21
CA GLU A 120 -2.97 -3.01 7.53
C GLU A 120 -2.18 -1.74 7.24
N VAL A 121 -2.46 -1.11 6.10
CA VAL A 121 -1.51 -0.16 5.50
C VAL A 121 -1.38 1.12 6.32
N LEU A 122 -2.43 1.55 7.01
CA LEU A 122 -2.36 2.67 7.96
C LEU A 122 -1.53 2.33 9.20
N GLU A 123 -1.66 1.12 9.74
CA GLU A 123 -0.85 0.69 10.88
C GLU A 123 0.62 0.53 10.48
N LEU A 124 0.87 0.02 9.28
CA LEU A 124 2.21 -0.07 8.71
C LEU A 124 2.82 1.33 8.53
N LEU A 125 2.07 2.30 8.00
CA LEU A 125 2.50 3.69 7.89
C LEU A 125 2.88 4.27 9.27
N ASN A 126 2.03 4.06 10.28
CA ASN A 126 2.29 4.48 11.66
C ASN A 126 3.55 3.83 12.22
N LEU A 127 3.73 2.53 11.99
CA LEU A 127 4.92 1.81 12.41
C LEU A 127 6.19 2.38 11.74
N LEU A 128 6.18 2.64 10.45
CA LEU A 128 7.33 3.19 9.73
C LEU A 128 7.71 4.60 10.21
N THR A 129 6.71 5.43 10.53
CA THR A 129 6.90 6.83 10.93
C THR A 129 7.24 7.03 12.40
N GLN A 130 6.84 6.12 13.29
CA GLN A 130 6.95 6.32 14.74
C GLN A 130 7.94 5.36 15.44
N SER A 131 8.41 4.33 14.74
CA SER A 131 9.31 3.33 15.33
C SER A 131 10.75 3.84 15.50
N ASP A 132 11.45 3.29 16.49
CA ASP A 132 12.90 3.45 16.59
C ASP A 132 13.64 2.79 15.41
N GLU A 133 14.92 3.10 15.25
CA GLU A 133 15.73 2.60 14.14
C GLU A 133 15.83 1.07 14.05
N PRO A 134 16.05 0.32 15.15
CA PRO A 134 16.03 -1.14 15.11
C PRO A 134 14.69 -1.73 14.65
N THR A 135 13.58 -1.19 15.15
CA THR A 135 12.24 -1.66 14.81
C THR A 135 11.90 -1.36 13.36
N PHE A 136 12.26 -0.17 12.87
CA PHE A 136 12.12 0.18 11.46
C PHE A 136 12.87 -0.78 10.53
N ARG A 137 14.16 -1.04 10.82
CA ARG A 137 14.95 -1.99 10.02
C ARG A 137 14.34 -3.38 10.02
N THR A 138 13.92 -3.86 11.19
CA THR A 138 13.28 -5.17 11.31
C THR A 138 11.98 -5.24 10.52
N CYS A 139 11.17 -4.17 10.56
CA CYS A 139 9.94 -4.06 9.78
C CYS A 139 10.23 -4.10 8.27
N LEU A 140 11.17 -3.28 7.81
CA LEU A 140 11.54 -3.20 6.40
C LEU A 140 12.10 -4.53 5.87
N GLU A 141 12.94 -5.23 6.64
CA GLU A 141 13.44 -6.55 6.24
C GLU A 141 12.31 -7.57 6.11
N LYS A 142 11.35 -7.60 7.04
CA LYS A 142 10.17 -8.48 6.92
C LYS A 142 9.32 -8.18 5.68
N ILE A 143 9.20 -6.91 5.29
CA ILE A 143 8.48 -6.54 4.05
C ILE A 143 9.26 -7.04 2.82
N LYS A 144 10.58 -6.85 2.78
CA LYS A 144 11.43 -7.33 1.68
C LYS A 144 11.43 -8.85 1.56
N GLU A 145 11.49 -9.55 2.68
CA GLU A 145 11.34 -11.01 2.72
C GLU A 145 9.98 -11.40 2.13
N TRP A 146 8.90 -10.79 2.60
CA TRP A 146 7.57 -11.04 2.07
C TRP A 146 7.47 -10.77 0.56
N ILE A 147 8.06 -9.69 0.03
CA ILE A 147 8.10 -9.43 -1.41
C ILE A 147 8.84 -10.55 -2.16
N SER A 148 9.94 -11.06 -1.60
CA SER A 148 10.79 -12.06 -2.24
C SER A 148 10.19 -13.47 -2.26
N TYR A 149 9.27 -13.78 -1.33
CA TYR A 149 8.60 -15.08 -1.28
C TYR A 149 7.38 -15.12 -2.21
N SER A 150 7.59 -15.41 -3.50
CA SER A 150 6.52 -15.85 -4.41
C SER A 150 6.19 -17.32 -4.13
N ALA A 151 4.91 -17.61 -3.82
CA ALA A 151 4.42 -18.97 -3.66
C ALA A 151 4.05 -19.60 -5.01
#